data_AF-A0A8E1RG28-F1
#
_entry.id   AF-A0A8E1RG28-F1
#
_cell.length_a   1.000
_cell.length_b   1.000
_cell.length_c   1.000
_cell.angle_alpha   90.00
_cell.angle_beta   90.00
_cell.angle_gamma   90.00
#
_symmetry.space_group_name_H-M   'P 1'
#
loop_
_entity.id
_entity.type
_entity.pdbx_description
1 polymer ?
#
loop_
_entity_poly.entity_id
_entity_poly.type
_entity_poly.pdbx_seq_one_letter_code
_entity_poly.pdbx_strand_id
1 'polypeptide(L)' 'MNNMGFSPKLIVADVSLIISIALAFFIQKSGFPSDVKIGLLILASIFLLISVVSNFIAANERRKNAKK' A
#
# COMPACT_ATOMS: atom_id res chain seq x y z
N MET A 1 -1.70 27.65 14.36
CA MET A 1 -1.83 26.95 13.06
C MET A 1 -1.06 25.65 13.17
N ASN A 2 -1.76 24.56 13.53
CA ASN A 2 -1.12 23.26 13.70
C ASN A 2 -0.78 22.72 12.31
N ASN A 3 0.51 22.46 12.08
CA ASN A 3 0.98 21.70 10.92
C ASN A 3 0.18 20.39 10.86
N MET A 4 -0.81 20.33 9.98
CA MET A 4 -1.28 19.07 9.43
C MET A 4 -0.10 18.52 8.64
N GLY A 5 0.84 17.90 9.36
CA GLY A 5 2.07 17.39 8.79
C GLY A 5 1.70 16.33 7.78
N PHE A 6 1.75 16.69 6.51
CA PHE A 6 1.81 15.78 5.38
C PHE A 6 2.84 14.71 5.71
N SER A 7 2.38 13.54 6.17
CA SER A 7 3.27 12.43 6.46
C SER A 7 3.54 11.75 5.12
N PRO A 8 4.75 11.88 4.54
CA PRO A 8 5.05 11.28 3.25
C PRO A 8 4.80 9.76 3.26
N LYS A 9 4.90 9.14 4.45
CA LYS A 9 4.58 7.74 4.71
C LYS A 9 3.13 7.37 4.38
N LEU A 10 2.16 8.27 4.65
CA LEU A 10 0.75 8.02 4.36
C LEU A 10 0.49 8.07 2.85
N ILE A 11 1.07 9.04 2.16
CA ILE A 11 0.94 9.17 0.70
C ILE A 11 1.54 7.95 0.00
N VAL A 12 2.72 7.50 0.43
CA VAL A 12 3.36 6.30 -0.11
C VAL A 12 2.49 5.07 0.12
N ALA A 13 1.81 4.96 1.27
CA ALA A 13 0.89 3.87 1.55
C ALA A 13 -0.33 3.88 0.61
N ASP A 14 -0.93 5.04 0.38
CA ASP A 14 -2.10 5.19 -0.49
C ASP A 14 -1.75 4.94 -1.96
N VAL A 15 -0.62 5.46 -2.44
CA VAL A 15 -0.13 5.23 -3.81
C VAL A 15 0.22 3.75 -4.02
N SER A 16 0.88 3.12 -3.06
CA SER A 16 1.21 1.68 -3.13
C SER A 16 -0.04 0.81 -3.18
N LEU A 17 -1.10 1.19 -2.46
CA LEU A 17 -2.39 0.50 -2.47
C LEU A 17 -3.06 0.60 -3.84
N ILE A 18 -3.13 1.82 -4.40
CA ILE A 18 -3.72 2.06 -5.73
C ILE A 18 -3.00 1.24 -6.80
N ILE A 19 -1.66 1.23 -6.76
CA ILE A 19 -0.83 0.44 -7.69
C ILE A 19 -1.09 -1.06 -7.54
N SER A 20 -1.16 -1.58 -6.31
CA SER A 20 -1.45 -2.99 -6.04
C SER A 20 -2.82 -3.41 -6.62
N ILE A 21 -3.86 -2.60 -6.41
CA ILE A 21 -5.20 -2.85 -6.95
C ILE A 21 -5.20 -2.81 -8.48
N ALA A 22 -4.56 -1.81 -9.09
CA ALA A 22 -4.47 -1.68 -10.54
C ALA A 22 -3.75 -2.88 -11.17
N LEU A 23 -2.65 -3.34 -10.56
CA LEU A 23 -1.94 -4.56 -10.97
C LEU A 23 -2.83 -5.79 -10.88
N ALA A 24 -3.58 -5.97 -9.78
CA ALA A 24 -4.48 -7.10 -9.62
C ALA A 24 -5.56 -7.16 -10.72
N PHE A 25 -6.17 -6.03 -11.06
CA PHE A 25 -7.12 -5.94 -12.18
C PHE A 25 -6.46 -6.19 -13.53
N PHE A 26 -5.26 -5.65 -13.74
CA PHE A 26 -4.51 -5.85 -14.98
C PHE A 26 -4.16 -7.32 -15.19
N ILE A 27 -3.69 -8.03 -14.16
CA ILE A 27 -3.39 -9.48 -14.19
C ILE A 27 -4.64 -10.30 -14.52
N GLN A 28 -5.79 -9.95 -13.94
CA GLN A 28 -7.04 -10.67 -14.19
C GLN A 28 -7.55 -10.49 -15.62
N LYS A 29 -7.44 -9.27 -16.18
CA LYS A 29 -7.89 -8.99 -17.55
C LYS A 29 -6.93 -9.44 -18.65
N SER A 30 -5.67 -9.65 -18.31
CA SER A 30 -4.63 -9.97 -19.29
C SER A 30 -4.53 -11.49 -19.51
N GLY A 31 -4.31 -11.88 -20.76
CA GLY A 31 -4.05 -13.26 -21.17
C GLY A 31 -2.60 -13.70 -20.93
N PHE A 32 -1.91 -13.16 -19.91
CA PHE A 32 -0.51 -13.50 -19.67
C PHE A 32 -0.31 -14.99 -19.34
N PRO A 33 0.84 -15.56 -19.72
CA PRO A 33 1.25 -16.89 -19.27
C PRO A 33 1.19 -17.01 -17.74
N SER A 34 0.90 -18.21 -17.24
CA SER A 34 0.73 -18.52 -15.82
C SER A 34 1.88 -18.01 -14.95
N ASP A 35 3.11 -18.19 -15.41
CA ASP A 35 4.32 -17.87 -14.66
C ASP A 35 4.48 -16.35 -14.47
N VAL A 36 4.11 -15.57 -15.49
CA VAL A 36 4.11 -14.10 -15.45
C VAL A 36 3.00 -13.60 -14.53
N LYS A 37 1.81 -14.22 -14.55
CA LYS A 37 0.71 -13.87 -13.64
C LYS A 37 1.09 -14.09 -12.18
N ILE A 38 1.76 -15.19 -11.89
CA ILE A 38 2.28 -15.50 -10.54
C ILE A 38 3.31 -14.47 -10.10
N GLY A 39 4.26 -14.10 -10.97
CA GLY A 39 5.24 -13.05 -10.66
C GLY A 39 4.59 -11.69 -10.36
N LEU A 40 3.59 -11.30 -11.16
CA LEU A 40 2.84 -10.06 -10.94
C LEU A 40 1.97 -10.10 -9.68
N LEU A 41 1.41 -11.27 -9.32
CA LEU A 41 0.63 -11.46 -8.10
C LEU A 41 1.51 -11.31 -6.84
N ILE A 42 2.72 -11.87 -6.86
CA ILE A 42 3.71 -11.72 -5.78
C ILE A 42 4.07 -10.23 -5.64
N LEU A 43 4.33 -9.55 -6.76
CA LEU A 43 4.66 -8.12 -6.74
C LEU A 43 3.51 -7.27 -6.16
N ALA A 44 2.27 -7.53 -6.57
CA ALA A 44 1.09 -6.85 -6.04
C ALA A 44 0.93 -7.10 -4.52
N SER A 45 1.23 -8.31 -4.06
CA SER A 45 1.17 -8.69 -2.64
C SER A 45 2.22 -7.96 -1.80
N ILE A 46 3.43 -7.76 -2.34
CA ILE A 46 4.48 -6.98 -1.67
C ILE A 46 4.06 -5.52 -1.50
N PHE A 47 3.51 -4.90 -2.56
CA PHE A 47 3.00 -3.53 -2.48
C PHE A 47 1.86 -3.39 -1.47
N LEU A 48 0.97 -4.37 -1.41
CA LEU A 48 -0.10 -4.41 -0.42
C LEU A 48 0.46 -4.47 1.01
N LEU A 49 1.46 -5.32 1.25
CA LEU A 49 2.08 -5.46 2.56
C LEU A 49 2.74 -4.15 3.01
N ILE A 50 3.46 -3.47 2.13
CA ILE A 50 4.10 -2.17 2.43
C ILE A 50 3.04 -1.12 2.80
N SER A 51 1.92 -1.09 2.07
CA SER A 51 0.82 -0.17 2.37
C SER A 51 0.21 -0.44 3.75
N VAL A 52 -0.10 -1.70 4.06
CA VAL A 52 -0.69 -2.09 5.35
C VAL A 52 0.25 -1.77 6.51
N VAL A 53 1.54 -2.12 6.40
CA VAL A 53 2.52 -1.87 7.46
C VAL A 53 2.73 -0.37 7.68
N SER A 54 2.83 0.41 6.61
CA SER A 54 3.00 1.88 6.71
C SER A 54 1.79 2.53 7.39
N ASN A 55 0.57 2.10 7.01
CA ASN A 55 -0.65 2.59 7.63
C ASN A 55 -0.76 2.14 9.10
N PHE A 56 -0.36 0.91 9.42
CA PHE A 56 -0.34 0.40 10.79
C PHE A 56 0.61 1.20 11.69
N ILE A 57 1.83 1.49 11.22
CA ILE A 57 2.79 2.33 11.95
C ILE A 57 2.21 3.72 12.20
N ALA A 58 1.65 4.35 11.17
CA ALA A 58 1.04 5.68 11.30
C ALA A 58 -0.15 5.69 12.27
N ALA A 59 -1.01 4.65 12.23
CA ALA A 59 -2.12 4.51 13.16
C ALA A 59 -1.63 4.31 14.61
N ASN A 60 -0.56 3.55 14.81
CA ASN A 60 0.04 3.34 16.12
C ASN A 60 0.69 4.62 16.67
N GLU A 61 1.40 5.39 15.84
CA GLU A 61 1.95 6.70 16.19
C GLU A 61 0.83 7.67 16.61
N ARG A 62 -0.27 7.74 15.86
CA ARG A 62 -1.46 8.55 16.22
C ARG A 62 -2.04 8.15 17.59
N ARG A 63 -2.18 6.84 17.86
CA ARG A 63 -2.70 6.35 19.15
C ARG A 63 -1.78 6.68 20.32
N LYS A 64 -0.46 6.60 20.12
CA LYS A 64 0.53 6.98 21.14
C LYS A 64 0.49 8.48 21.43
N ASN A 65 0.36 9.31 20.41
CA ASN A 65 0.28 10.77 20.56
C ASN A 65 -1.06 11.24 21.13
N ALA A 66 -2.15 10.52 20.94
CA ALA A 66 -3.46 10.85 21.50
C ALA A 66 -3.61 10.49 23.00
N LYS A 67 -2.71 9.65 23.54
CA LYS A 67 -2.67 9.28 24.96
C LYS A 67 -1.67 10.13 25.77
N LYS A 68 -1.02 11.10 25.14
CA LYS A 68 -0.01 11.98 25.73
C LYS A 68 -0.58 13.38 25.81
#